data_AF-A0A0B1T5Y9-F1
#
_entry.id   AF-A0A0B1T5Y9-F1
#
_cell.length_a   1.000
_cell.length_b   1.000
_cell.length_c   1.000
_cell.angle_alpha   90.00
_cell.angle_beta   90.00
_cell.angle_gamma   90.00
#
_symmetry.space_group_name_H-M   'P 1'
#
loop_
_entity.id
_entity.type
_entity.pdbx_description
1 polymer ?
#
loop_
_entity_poly.entity_id
_entity_poly.type
_entity_poly.pdbx_seq_one_letter_code
_entity_poly.pdbx_strand_id
1 'polypeptide(L)'
;VPAVGRYPTILPTSSSRRDLVFADRIRKYLRSKKKKDLNKLLLDAAKESGTDGALAGVWAEATALIDQKIPADRDDATTISLLIEKACLYLQRLFVEHMDAQVERNLERAQRGGVPGTRGLVEAFLKIGADDPFAEDGTVAGLPVWELTYHCLRAGDLAAAKDALELLANFPQAAVLVSCLNHLSKEAKLDVELKKKLKVEWRHNLNSAKDKYKRALYAALLGLDSNLSDSLENWLWFKLYTLKIDPHMSPILYAEVQKNVSIDYGESYFMAGGKAEFHYYFTALWLSGQFERAIKLLFDCDHVSDAVHVAILAYEMGYLRNTSDAAAETLVVDSAQMTKCYCNIARLLVSYTKEFELDDVGRALDYWSLLKGLKTPSGSDVFEMAVSRAVYLTGQADDILGSFGPDGKRTPALIDEYLEDPSDIICRVAHDTELGGDATQAVRLYMLANTPLKAIELLCSELSDAIRVNRSRMNELRRLAEDFVTAQRDLQASVLSTLCILLDVGILIDLCEAGQPDKALSVSQQLRLVPVDMDQVPVIVGEFHLVPQKVREVIPDLCLSLMKCMVDAVQSVSNPPVKYIRQVKAIVVYAATVNYKFPQHITSKLLQLQASVAV
;
A
#
# COMPACT_ATOMS: atom_id res chain seq x y z
N VAL A 1 -31.33 -14.77 23.26
CA VAL A 1 -30.11 -13.93 23.37
C VAL A 1 -30.16 -12.95 22.22
N PRO A 2 -30.11 -11.62 22.44
CA PRO A 2 -30.09 -10.68 21.32
C PRO A 2 -28.81 -10.92 20.53
N ALA A 3 -28.91 -10.96 19.20
CA ALA A 3 -27.76 -11.08 18.32
C ALA A 3 -26.82 -9.91 18.60
N VAL A 4 -25.69 -10.19 19.25
CA VAL A 4 -24.55 -9.26 19.31
C VAL A 4 -24.19 -9.00 17.86
N GLY A 5 -24.33 -7.76 17.40
CA GLY A 5 -24.00 -7.39 16.03
C GLY A 5 -22.61 -7.89 15.70
N ARG A 6 -22.48 -8.71 14.64
CA ARG A 6 -21.20 -9.27 14.20
C ARG A 6 -20.18 -8.19 13.82
N TYR A 7 -20.64 -6.96 13.57
CA TYR A 7 -19.85 -5.86 13.07
C TYR A 7 -19.80 -4.72 14.10
N PRO A 8 -18.63 -4.04 14.24
CA PRO A 8 -18.48 -2.91 15.13
C PRO A 8 -19.46 -1.79 14.75
N THR A 9 -19.98 -1.09 15.78
CA THR A 9 -20.80 0.12 15.56
C THR A 9 -19.90 1.22 14.99
N ILE A 10 -20.16 1.59 13.74
CA ILE A 10 -19.45 2.63 13.00
C ILE A 10 -19.83 3.99 13.62
N LEU A 11 -18.87 4.66 14.27
CA LEU A 11 -19.00 6.04 14.70
C LEU A 11 -18.25 6.91 13.69
N PRO A 12 -18.90 7.90 13.06
CA PRO A 12 -18.27 8.68 12.01
C PRO A 12 -17.03 9.41 12.56
N THR A 13 -15.86 9.07 12.03
CA THR A 13 -14.63 9.81 12.32
C THR A 13 -14.63 11.14 11.57
N SER A 14 -14.37 12.23 12.27
CA SER A 14 -14.19 13.54 11.64
C SER A 14 -12.83 13.58 10.95
N SER A 15 -12.77 13.19 9.69
CA SER A 15 -11.56 13.34 8.87
C SER A 15 -11.20 14.81 8.73
N SER A 16 -9.91 15.14 8.85
CA SER A 16 -9.46 16.53 8.68
C SER A 16 -9.70 17.00 7.23
N ARG A 17 -9.94 18.30 7.04
CA ARG A 17 -10.01 18.90 5.70
C ARG A 17 -8.77 18.57 4.87
N ARG A 18 -7.59 18.54 5.51
CA ARG A 18 -6.31 18.23 4.87
C ARG A 18 -6.34 16.82 4.25
N ASP A 19 -6.74 15.82 5.03
CA ASP A 19 -6.77 14.42 4.59
C ASP A 19 -7.74 14.21 3.43
N LEU A 20 -8.89 14.88 3.44
CA LEU A 20 -9.87 14.81 2.35
C LEU A 20 -9.34 15.41 1.05
N VAL A 21 -8.64 16.56 1.13
CA VAL A 21 -8.04 17.21 -0.05
C VAL A 21 -6.95 16.32 -0.64
N PHE A 22 -6.08 15.73 0.18
CA PHE A 22 -5.06 14.82 -0.32
C PHE A 22 -5.66 13.53 -0.89
N ALA A 23 -6.66 12.94 -0.23
CA ALA A 23 -7.34 11.74 -0.72
C ALA A 23 -7.98 11.96 -2.09
N ASP A 24 -8.63 13.10 -2.33
CA ASP A 24 -9.16 13.46 -3.65
C ASP A 24 -8.06 13.49 -4.73
N ARG A 25 -6.87 13.98 -4.39
CA ARG A 25 -5.73 14.05 -5.31
C ARG A 25 -5.14 12.67 -5.61
N ILE A 26 -5.04 11.80 -4.60
CA ILE A 26 -4.66 10.39 -4.79
C ILE A 26 -5.67 9.67 -5.68
N ARG A 27 -6.98 9.82 -5.40
CA ARG A 27 -8.05 9.24 -6.23
C ARG A 27 -7.97 9.72 -7.69
N LYS A 28 -7.75 11.02 -7.91
CA LYS A 28 -7.56 11.61 -9.25
C LYS A 28 -6.33 11.02 -9.97
N TYR A 29 -5.25 10.75 -9.25
CA TYR A 29 -4.06 10.10 -9.79
C TYR A 29 -4.35 8.65 -10.20
N LEU A 30 -4.98 7.87 -9.32
CA LEU A 30 -5.31 6.46 -9.56
C LEU A 30 -6.28 6.29 -10.73
N ARG A 31 -7.38 7.05 -10.75
CA ARG A 31 -8.39 7.02 -11.83
C ARG A 31 -7.82 7.43 -13.19
N SER A 32 -6.72 8.18 -13.21
CA SER A 32 -6.00 8.48 -14.45
C SER A 32 -5.13 7.32 -14.95
N LYS A 33 -5.20 6.14 -14.32
CA LYS A 33 -4.25 5.02 -14.49
C LYS A 33 -2.80 5.49 -14.30
N LYS A 34 -2.56 6.31 -13.27
CA LYS A 34 -1.24 6.88 -12.93
C LYS A 34 -0.61 7.74 -14.04
N LYS A 35 -1.42 8.37 -14.91
CA LYS A 35 -0.94 9.23 -16.01
C LYS A 35 -0.80 10.70 -15.63
N LYS A 36 -1.58 11.17 -14.65
CA LYS A 36 -1.47 12.54 -14.16
C LYS A 36 -0.19 12.70 -13.34
N ASP A 37 0.35 13.92 -13.37
CA ASP A 37 1.52 14.29 -12.58
C ASP A 37 1.17 14.31 -11.07
N LEU A 38 1.66 13.30 -10.35
CA LEU A 38 1.44 13.15 -8.91
C LEU A 38 2.11 14.28 -8.12
N ASN A 39 3.29 14.75 -8.53
CA ASN A 39 4.00 15.84 -7.85
C ASN A 39 3.13 17.09 -7.84
N LYS A 40 2.63 17.48 -9.02
CA LYS A 40 1.75 18.64 -9.16
C LYS A 40 0.44 18.48 -8.37
N LEU A 41 -0.18 17.30 -8.43
CA LEU A 41 -1.43 17.03 -7.71
C LEU A 41 -1.26 17.20 -6.19
N LEU A 42 -0.17 16.71 -5.62
CA LEU A 42 0.11 16.80 -4.19
C LEU A 42 0.55 18.21 -3.78
N LEU A 43 1.31 18.91 -4.63
CA LEU A 43 1.64 20.32 -4.40
C LEU A 43 0.37 21.19 -4.34
N ASP A 44 -0.55 20.97 -5.27
CA ASP A 44 -1.85 21.66 -5.30
C ASP A 44 -2.69 21.30 -4.06
N ALA A 45 -2.60 20.05 -3.58
CA ALA A 45 -3.25 19.61 -2.33
C ALA A 45 -2.72 20.36 -1.11
N ALA A 46 -1.39 20.49 -1.00
CA ALA A 46 -0.74 21.21 0.08
C ALA A 46 -1.14 22.68 0.09
N LYS A 47 -1.23 23.32 -1.08
CA LYS A 47 -1.70 24.72 -1.19
C LYS A 47 -3.18 24.86 -0.82
N GLU A 48 -4.06 24.00 -1.34
CA GLU A 48 -5.51 24.06 -1.10
C GLU A 48 -5.89 23.76 0.37
N SER A 49 -5.11 22.93 1.05
CA SER A 49 -5.28 22.63 2.46
C SER A 49 -4.79 23.74 3.40
N GLY A 50 -4.23 24.83 2.86
CA GLY A 50 -3.75 25.97 3.64
C GLY A 50 -2.43 25.70 4.37
N THR A 51 -1.55 24.87 3.80
CA THR A 51 -0.24 24.59 4.40
C THR A 51 0.59 25.86 4.49
N ASP A 52 1.08 26.18 5.69
CA ASP A 52 1.89 27.35 5.98
C ASP A 52 3.14 27.00 6.80
N GLY A 53 3.95 28.02 7.12
CA GLY A 53 5.13 27.91 7.97
C GLY A 53 6.12 26.82 7.55
N ALA A 54 6.59 26.06 8.53
CA ALA A 54 7.56 24.98 8.36
C ALA A 54 7.11 23.90 7.36
N LEU A 55 5.82 23.53 7.38
CA LEU A 55 5.27 22.52 6.47
C LEU A 55 5.23 23.01 5.02
N ALA A 56 5.05 24.31 4.78
CA ALA A 56 5.15 24.84 3.42
C ALA A 56 6.57 24.67 2.86
N GLY A 57 7.60 24.81 3.72
CA GLY A 57 8.99 24.50 3.41
C GLY A 57 9.19 23.03 3.02
N VAL A 58 8.68 22.11 3.85
CA VAL A 58 8.70 20.65 3.58
C VAL A 58 8.14 20.32 2.20
N TRP A 59 6.99 20.87 1.83
CA TRP A 59 6.39 20.61 0.51
C TRP A 59 7.17 21.26 -0.64
N ALA A 60 7.75 22.44 -0.43
CA ALA A 60 8.61 23.07 -1.43
C ALA A 60 9.87 22.24 -1.69
N GLU A 61 10.48 21.67 -0.65
CA GLU A 61 11.63 20.76 -0.77
C GLU A 61 11.26 19.43 -1.42
N ALA A 62 10.18 18.80 -0.95
CA ALA A 62 9.67 17.52 -1.46
C ALA A 62 9.42 17.59 -2.96
N THR A 63 8.71 18.62 -3.39
CA THR A 63 8.29 18.76 -4.79
C THR A 63 9.41 19.24 -5.71
N ALA A 64 10.39 19.97 -5.20
CA ALA A 64 11.55 20.39 -5.99
C ALA A 64 12.56 19.26 -6.24
N LEU A 65 12.73 18.34 -5.28
CA LEU A 65 13.66 17.21 -5.44
C LEU A 65 13.03 16.02 -6.17
N ILE A 66 11.72 15.80 -6.02
CA ILE A 66 11.00 14.64 -6.58
C ILE A 66 10.05 15.10 -7.70
N ASP A 67 10.60 15.72 -8.74
CA ASP A 67 9.85 16.25 -9.89
C ASP A 67 9.77 15.28 -11.08
N GLN A 68 10.56 14.21 -11.06
CA GLN A 68 10.59 13.18 -12.09
C GLN A 68 10.94 11.81 -11.50
N LYS A 69 10.55 10.73 -12.19
CA LYS A 69 10.96 9.37 -11.82
C LYS A 69 12.48 9.21 -11.87
N ILE A 70 13.02 8.36 -11.00
CA ILE A 70 14.45 8.04 -11.02
C ILE A 70 14.87 7.38 -12.34
N PRO A 71 16.10 7.65 -12.81
CA PRO A 71 16.61 7.10 -14.07
C PRO A 71 17.04 5.64 -13.98
N ALA A 72 17.43 5.18 -12.79
CA ALA A 72 17.97 3.85 -12.51
C ALA A 72 17.57 3.39 -11.10
N ASP A 73 18.30 2.45 -10.49
CA ASP A 73 18.12 2.09 -9.08
C ASP A 73 18.41 3.28 -8.15
N ARG A 74 17.84 3.25 -6.94
CA ARG A 74 18.00 4.31 -5.95
C ARG A 74 19.44 4.55 -5.52
N ASP A 75 20.25 3.50 -5.47
CA ASP A 75 21.67 3.55 -5.06
C ASP A 75 22.61 3.75 -6.26
N ASP A 76 22.07 3.84 -7.48
CA ASP A 76 22.86 4.04 -8.68
C ASP A 76 23.53 5.43 -8.72
N ALA A 77 24.74 5.49 -9.26
CA ALA A 77 25.52 6.73 -9.36
C ALA A 77 24.81 7.83 -10.18
N THR A 78 23.99 7.47 -11.17
CA THR A 78 23.19 8.42 -11.96
C THR A 78 22.08 9.04 -11.13
N THR A 79 21.37 8.23 -10.33
CA THR A 79 20.33 8.69 -9.39
C THR A 79 20.94 9.58 -8.30
N ILE A 80 22.09 9.19 -7.74
CA ILE A 80 22.80 10.00 -6.75
C ILE A 80 23.23 11.36 -7.36
N SER A 81 23.77 11.35 -8.58
CA SER A 81 24.17 12.58 -9.27
C SER A 81 22.98 13.52 -9.51
N LEU A 82 21.83 12.96 -9.93
CA LEU A 82 20.58 13.71 -10.11
C LEU A 82 20.12 14.35 -8.80
N LEU A 83 20.14 13.60 -7.68
CA LEU A 83 19.73 14.11 -6.38
C LEU A 83 20.61 15.28 -5.91
N ILE A 84 21.93 15.13 -6.04
CA ILE A 84 22.89 16.19 -5.71
C ILE A 84 22.63 17.44 -6.57
N GLU A 85 22.39 17.25 -7.87
CA GLU A 85 22.09 18.34 -8.79
C GLU A 85 20.81 19.09 -8.39
N LYS A 86 19.71 18.37 -8.16
CA LYS A 86 18.42 18.93 -7.75
C LYS A 86 18.52 19.68 -6.42
N ALA A 87 19.21 19.10 -5.44
CA ALA A 87 19.46 19.75 -4.16
C ALA A 87 20.28 21.05 -4.31
N CYS A 88 21.34 21.03 -5.13
CA CYS A 88 22.11 22.24 -5.42
C CYS A 88 21.28 23.32 -6.10
N LEU A 89 20.48 22.96 -7.12
CA LEU A 89 19.60 23.89 -7.83
C LEU A 89 18.56 24.50 -6.88
N TYR A 90 17.98 23.70 -5.99
CA TYR A 90 17.05 24.18 -4.98
C TYR A 90 17.71 25.18 -4.03
N LEU A 91 18.88 24.86 -3.49
CA LEU A 91 19.64 25.74 -2.59
C LEU A 91 20.09 27.03 -3.27
N GLN A 92 20.43 26.97 -4.57
CA GLN A 92 20.77 28.14 -5.39
C GLN A 92 19.55 29.05 -5.57
N ARG A 93 18.38 28.47 -5.88
CA ARG A 93 17.13 29.22 -5.99
C ARG A 93 16.75 29.92 -4.68
N LEU A 94 16.83 29.22 -3.53
CA LEU A 94 16.56 29.82 -2.22
C LEU A 94 17.46 31.04 -1.94
N PHE A 95 18.73 30.96 -2.36
CA PHE A 95 19.66 32.07 -2.19
C PHE A 95 19.33 33.27 -3.07
N VAL A 96 18.91 33.03 -4.32
CA VAL A 96 18.42 34.09 -5.22
C VAL A 96 17.18 34.76 -4.63
N GLU A 97 16.21 33.97 -4.17
CA GLU A 97 14.99 34.48 -3.52
C GLU A 97 15.31 35.31 -2.26
N HIS A 98 16.30 34.87 -1.46
CA HIS A 98 16.79 35.64 -0.32
C HIS A 98 17.38 36.99 -0.74
N MET A 99 18.25 37.01 -1.76
CA MET A 99 18.84 38.25 -2.27
C MET A 99 17.76 39.20 -2.80
N ASP A 100 16.81 38.69 -3.59
CA ASP A 100 15.69 39.49 -4.11
C ASP A 100 14.90 40.12 -2.96
N ALA A 101 14.52 39.33 -1.94
CA ALA A 101 13.79 39.84 -0.78
C ALA A 101 14.56 40.91 0.01
N GLN A 102 15.89 40.77 0.15
CA GLN A 102 16.72 41.77 0.81
C GLN A 102 16.84 43.06 -0.01
N VAL A 103 16.95 42.94 -1.33
CA VAL A 103 16.99 44.08 -2.27
C VAL A 103 15.67 44.83 -2.28
N GLU A 104 14.54 44.12 -2.34
CA GLU A 104 13.19 44.72 -2.29
C GLU A 104 12.93 45.48 -0.99
N ARG A 105 13.48 44.99 0.14
CA ARG A 105 13.38 45.68 1.43
C ARG A 105 14.27 46.92 1.55
N ASN A 106 15.27 47.08 0.68
CA ASN A 106 16.30 48.12 0.78
C ASN A 106 16.54 48.85 -0.56
N LEU A 107 15.48 49.12 -1.33
CA LEU A 107 15.57 49.66 -2.70
C LEU A 107 16.44 50.92 -2.84
N GLU A 108 16.34 51.86 -1.88
CA GLU A 108 17.09 53.11 -1.90
C GLU A 108 18.61 52.88 -1.84
N ARG A 109 19.06 51.92 -1.04
CA ARG A 109 20.48 51.56 -0.91
C ARG A 109 20.93 50.61 -2.03
N ALA A 110 20.08 49.68 -2.41
CA ALA A 110 20.38 48.67 -3.41
C ALA A 110 20.60 49.27 -4.80
N GLN A 111 19.89 50.37 -5.13
CA GLN A 111 20.01 51.08 -6.41
C GLN A 111 20.03 50.11 -7.61
N ARG A 112 19.09 49.15 -7.60
CA ARG A 112 18.97 48.13 -8.65
C ARG A 112 18.70 48.85 -9.97
N GLY A 113 19.63 48.74 -10.91
CA GLY A 113 19.48 49.31 -12.25
C GLY A 113 18.41 48.59 -13.08
N GLY A 114 18.20 49.04 -14.31
CA GLY A 114 17.18 48.48 -15.22
C GLY A 114 17.57 47.19 -15.95
N VAL A 115 18.74 46.61 -15.69
CA VAL A 115 19.21 45.39 -16.38
C VAL A 115 18.77 44.15 -15.59
N PRO A 116 17.89 43.30 -16.16
CA PRO A 116 17.48 42.06 -15.52
C PRO A 116 18.61 41.02 -15.54
N GLY A 117 18.69 40.17 -14.51
CA GLY A 117 19.64 39.07 -14.43
C GLY A 117 20.28 38.90 -13.04
N THR A 118 20.89 37.73 -12.81
CA THR A 118 21.54 37.38 -11.54
C THR A 118 22.66 38.35 -11.19
N ARG A 119 23.45 38.76 -12.18
CA ARG A 119 24.54 39.72 -12.00
C ARG A 119 24.07 41.05 -11.40
N GLY A 120 23.03 41.65 -11.97
CA GLY A 120 22.50 42.92 -11.48
C GLY A 120 21.85 42.79 -10.10
N LEU A 121 21.24 41.63 -9.80
CA LEU A 121 20.72 41.33 -8.47
C LEU A 121 21.84 41.24 -7.43
N VAL A 122 22.92 40.51 -7.73
CA VAL A 122 24.08 40.40 -6.83
C VAL A 122 24.69 41.77 -6.58
N GLU A 123 24.92 42.58 -7.63
CA GLU A 123 25.47 43.92 -7.46
C GLU A 123 24.59 44.81 -6.56
N ALA A 124 23.26 44.74 -6.73
CA ALA A 124 22.32 45.45 -5.87
C ALA A 124 22.34 44.93 -4.43
N PHE A 125 22.45 43.61 -4.25
CA PHE A 125 22.53 42.98 -2.94
C PHE A 125 23.79 43.40 -2.17
N LEU A 126 24.95 43.42 -2.84
CA LEU A 126 26.22 43.81 -2.21
C LEU A 126 26.26 45.27 -1.76
N LYS A 127 25.58 46.18 -2.47
CA LYS A 127 25.46 47.60 -2.05
C LYS A 127 24.71 47.79 -0.73
N ILE A 128 23.88 46.82 -0.33
CA ILE A 128 23.17 46.83 0.96
C ILE A 128 24.10 46.36 2.09
N GLY A 129 25.03 45.48 1.77
CA GLY A 129 26.03 44.94 2.69
C GLY A 129 26.93 46.01 3.30
N ALA A 130 27.61 45.62 4.38
CA ALA A 130 28.68 46.45 4.93
C ALA A 130 29.98 46.18 4.16
N ASP A 131 30.80 47.21 4.00
CA ASP A 131 32.13 47.06 3.40
C ASP A 131 32.95 46.02 4.17
N ASP A 132 33.52 45.04 3.45
CA ASP A 132 34.42 44.06 4.05
C ASP A 132 35.84 44.67 4.17
N PRO A 133 36.34 44.93 5.40
CA PRO A 133 37.66 45.52 5.60
C PRO A 133 38.81 44.60 5.17
N PHE A 134 38.54 43.32 4.89
CA PHE A 134 39.51 42.34 4.43
C PHE A 134 39.39 42.01 2.93
N ALA A 135 38.67 42.82 2.15
CA ALA A 135 38.57 42.65 0.71
C ALA A 135 39.96 42.68 0.03
N GLU A 136 40.28 41.64 -0.73
CA GLU A 136 41.56 41.50 -1.45
C GLU A 136 41.42 41.71 -2.96
N ASP A 137 42.54 41.97 -3.63
CA ASP A 137 42.71 41.89 -5.10
C ASP A 137 41.84 42.82 -5.97
N GLY A 138 41.17 43.80 -5.37
CA GLY A 138 40.56 44.93 -6.07
C GLY A 138 39.03 44.84 -6.23
N THR A 139 38.48 45.71 -7.08
CA THR A 139 37.04 45.86 -7.26
C THR A 139 36.61 45.78 -8.72
N VAL A 140 35.39 45.28 -8.96
CA VAL A 140 34.70 45.28 -10.26
C VAL A 140 33.46 46.15 -10.11
N ALA A 141 33.34 47.20 -10.92
CA ALA A 141 32.24 48.18 -10.82
C ALA A 141 32.07 48.78 -9.39
N GLY A 142 33.18 48.94 -8.66
CA GLY A 142 33.19 49.47 -7.29
C GLY A 142 32.85 48.45 -6.19
N LEU A 143 32.64 47.17 -6.53
CA LEU A 143 32.34 46.10 -5.58
C LEU A 143 33.52 45.13 -5.42
N PRO A 144 33.77 44.55 -4.23
CA PRO A 144 34.83 43.58 -4.02
C PRO A 144 34.73 42.37 -4.97
N VAL A 145 35.80 42.09 -5.72
CA VAL A 145 35.80 41.08 -6.79
C VAL A 145 35.47 39.67 -6.28
N TRP A 146 35.99 39.31 -5.11
CA TRP A 146 35.81 37.98 -4.52
C TRP A 146 34.39 37.76 -4.01
N GLU A 147 33.83 38.74 -3.31
CA GLU A 147 32.47 38.70 -2.82
C GLU A 147 31.47 38.57 -3.96
N LEU A 148 31.63 39.39 -4.98
CA LEU A 148 30.83 39.40 -6.18
C LEU A 148 30.89 38.07 -6.94
N THR A 149 32.10 37.51 -7.10
CA THR A 149 32.28 36.19 -7.73
C THR A 149 31.61 35.08 -6.93
N TYR A 150 31.77 35.09 -5.61
CA TYR A 150 31.16 34.10 -4.71
C TYR A 150 29.63 34.13 -4.80
N HIS A 151 29.01 35.30 -4.73
CA HIS A 151 27.56 35.42 -4.77
C HIS A 151 26.98 34.98 -6.13
N CYS A 152 27.65 35.30 -7.25
CA CYS A 152 27.26 34.77 -8.56
C CYS A 152 27.35 33.23 -8.60
N LEU A 153 28.43 32.64 -8.08
CA LEU A 153 28.59 31.18 -8.00
C LEU A 153 27.51 30.53 -7.12
N ARG A 154 27.26 31.11 -5.95
CA ARG A 154 26.26 30.64 -4.96
C ARG A 154 24.84 30.76 -5.49
N ALA A 155 24.57 31.71 -6.38
CA ALA A 155 23.32 31.86 -7.12
C ALA A 155 23.21 30.90 -8.32
N GLY A 156 24.29 30.18 -8.68
CA GLY A 156 24.31 29.24 -9.80
C GLY A 156 24.64 29.85 -11.16
N ASP A 157 24.97 31.15 -11.22
CA ASP A 157 25.37 31.82 -12.45
C ASP A 157 26.89 31.78 -12.63
N LEU A 158 27.36 30.67 -13.21
CA LEU A 158 28.79 30.44 -13.48
C LEU A 158 29.37 31.39 -14.51
N ALA A 159 28.57 31.87 -15.46
CA ALA A 159 29.01 32.84 -16.46
C ALA A 159 29.26 34.20 -15.80
N ALA A 160 28.31 34.69 -14.99
CA ALA A 160 28.50 35.94 -14.24
C ALA A 160 29.63 35.86 -13.21
N ALA A 161 29.84 34.67 -12.60
CA ALA A 161 30.97 34.45 -11.71
C ALA A 161 32.31 34.50 -12.45
N LYS A 162 32.39 33.86 -13.62
CA LYS A 162 33.55 33.91 -14.50
C LYS A 162 33.87 35.35 -14.91
N ASP A 163 32.89 36.08 -15.41
CA ASP A 163 33.07 37.44 -15.95
C ASP A 163 33.47 38.43 -14.84
N ALA A 164 32.98 38.23 -13.61
CA ALA A 164 33.45 38.97 -12.44
C ALA A 164 34.96 38.78 -12.18
N LEU A 165 35.47 37.57 -12.45
CA LEU A 165 36.84 37.18 -12.16
C LEU A 165 37.81 37.44 -13.33
N GLU A 166 37.32 37.84 -14.52
CA GLU A 166 38.16 38.09 -15.69
C GLU A 166 39.22 39.19 -15.46
N LEU A 167 38.94 40.19 -14.62
CA LEU A 167 39.94 41.20 -14.24
C LEU A 167 41.16 40.60 -13.52
N LEU A 168 40.98 39.45 -12.88
CA LEU A 168 42.04 38.71 -12.20
C LEU A 168 42.67 37.62 -13.08
N ALA A 169 42.32 37.53 -14.37
CA ALA A 169 42.86 36.51 -15.27
C ALA A 169 44.40 36.53 -15.37
N ASN A 170 45.00 37.71 -15.18
CA ASN A 170 46.46 37.90 -15.19
C ASN A 170 47.09 37.82 -13.78
N PHE A 171 46.30 37.56 -12.73
CA PHE A 171 46.78 37.47 -11.36
C PHE A 171 47.30 36.05 -11.08
N PRO A 172 48.62 35.85 -10.90
CA PRO A 172 49.20 34.50 -10.86
C PRO A 172 48.67 33.63 -9.71
N GLN A 173 48.22 34.27 -8.62
CA GLN A 173 47.72 33.58 -7.44
C GLN A 173 46.27 33.07 -7.62
N ALA A 174 45.56 33.47 -8.68
CA ALA A 174 44.17 33.09 -8.93
C ALA A 174 43.95 32.45 -10.32
N ALA A 175 45.02 32.26 -11.10
CA ALA A 175 44.94 31.84 -12.49
C ALA A 175 44.28 30.46 -12.66
N VAL A 176 44.52 29.52 -11.75
CA VAL A 176 43.91 28.19 -11.79
C VAL A 176 42.45 28.27 -11.37
N LEU A 177 42.10 29.06 -10.35
CA LEU A 177 40.71 29.29 -9.96
C LEU A 177 39.88 29.87 -11.12
N VAL A 178 40.41 30.88 -11.81
CA VAL A 178 39.80 31.45 -13.04
C VAL A 178 39.62 30.37 -14.10
N SER A 179 40.64 29.53 -14.31
CA SER A 179 40.57 28.41 -15.27
C SER A 179 39.49 27.38 -14.90
N CYS A 180 39.30 27.10 -13.61
CA CYS A 180 38.24 26.22 -13.12
C CYS A 180 36.84 26.80 -13.38
N LEU A 181 36.60 28.08 -13.09
CA LEU A 181 35.31 28.73 -13.37
C LEU A 181 35.04 28.82 -14.88
N ASN A 182 36.07 29.16 -15.67
CA ASN A 182 36.00 29.13 -17.14
C ASN A 182 35.57 27.76 -17.67
N HIS A 183 36.16 26.69 -17.13
CA HIS A 183 35.80 25.33 -17.50
C HIS A 183 34.37 25.01 -17.10
N LEU A 184 33.98 25.31 -15.85
CA LEU A 184 32.63 25.05 -15.33
C LEU A 184 31.53 25.85 -16.05
N SER A 185 31.86 27.01 -16.62
CA SER A 185 30.92 27.77 -17.46
C SER A 185 30.57 27.08 -18.79
N LYS A 186 31.38 26.09 -19.21
CA LYS A 186 31.23 25.34 -20.46
C LYS A 186 30.86 23.87 -20.22
N GLU A 187 31.39 23.28 -19.16
CA GLU A 187 31.27 21.87 -18.81
C GLU A 187 30.66 21.74 -17.41
N ALA A 188 29.72 20.80 -17.22
CA ALA A 188 29.04 20.64 -15.92
C ALA A 188 29.95 20.07 -14.82
N LYS A 189 31.03 19.39 -15.19
CA LYS A 189 31.96 18.70 -14.28
C LYS A 189 33.33 19.35 -14.37
N LEU A 190 34.06 19.37 -13.25
CA LEU A 190 35.42 19.88 -13.19
C LEU A 190 36.42 18.78 -13.59
N ASP A 191 37.30 19.10 -14.52
CA ASP A 191 38.40 18.22 -14.90
C ASP A 191 39.33 17.85 -13.70
N VAL A 192 39.79 16.59 -13.70
CA VAL A 192 40.61 16.03 -12.62
C VAL A 192 41.98 16.71 -12.53
N GLU A 193 42.59 17.06 -13.65
CA GLU A 193 43.87 17.76 -13.66
C GLU A 193 43.72 19.21 -13.18
N LEU A 194 42.67 19.90 -13.61
CA LEU A 194 42.32 21.24 -13.11
C LEU A 194 42.11 21.22 -11.60
N LYS A 195 41.38 20.24 -11.06
CA LYS A 195 41.20 20.09 -9.62
C LYS A 195 42.52 19.86 -8.87
N LYS A 196 43.44 19.05 -9.43
CA LYS A 196 44.78 18.84 -8.85
C LYS A 196 45.59 20.14 -8.82
N LYS A 197 45.58 20.90 -9.92
CA LYS A 197 46.24 22.21 -10.00
C LYS A 197 45.64 23.19 -9.00
N LEU A 198 44.31 23.20 -8.85
CA LEU A 198 43.60 24.07 -7.91
C LEU A 198 44.00 23.77 -6.45
N LYS A 199 44.15 22.49 -6.10
CA LYS A 199 44.68 22.10 -4.77
C LYS A 199 46.09 22.60 -4.53
N VAL A 200 46.95 22.62 -5.56
CA VAL A 200 48.32 23.14 -5.45
C VAL A 200 48.30 24.65 -5.27
N GLU A 201 47.53 25.39 -6.09
CA GLU A 201 47.37 26.84 -5.95
C GLU A 201 46.86 27.21 -4.54
N TRP A 202 45.81 26.53 -4.06
CA TRP A 202 45.26 26.76 -2.73
C TRP A 202 46.28 26.56 -1.61
N ARG A 203 47.15 25.53 -1.68
CA ARG A 203 48.19 25.31 -0.67
C ARG A 203 49.19 26.46 -0.58
N HIS A 204 49.50 27.12 -1.70
CA HIS A 204 50.39 28.28 -1.71
C HIS A 204 49.70 29.53 -1.13
N ASN A 205 48.40 29.65 -1.34
CA ASN A 205 47.61 30.80 -0.90
C ASN A 205 47.03 30.67 0.53
N LEU A 206 47.03 29.48 1.12
CA LEU A 206 46.29 29.15 2.35
C LEU A 206 46.54 30.12 3.51
N ASN A 207 47.81 30.52 3.68
CA ASN A 207 48.25 31.38 4.79
C ASN A 207 48.17 32.88 4.44
N SER A 208 48.15 33.24 3.16
CA SER A 208 48.13 34.64 2.71
C SER A 208 46.72 35.15 2.46
N ALA A 209 45.78 34.30 2.04
CA ALA A 209 44.40 34.68 1.74
C ALA A 209 43.59 34.96 3.02
N LYS A 210 43.28 36.24 3.26
CA LYS A 210 42.44 36.72 4.37
C LYS A 210 40.98 36.92 3.95
N ASP A 211 40.75 37.24 2.68
CA ASP A 211 39.40 37.47 2.15
C ASP A 211 38.53 36.20 2.28
N LYS A 212 37.44 36.29 3.05
CA LYS A 212 36.57 35.14 3.36
C LYS A 212 35.88 34.57 2.10
N TYR A 213 35.57 35.40 1.12
CA TYR A 213 34.90 34.98 -0.12
C TYR A 213 35.87 34.30 -1.08
N LYS A 214 37.12 34.79 -1.15
CA LYS A 214 38.20 34.09 -1.84
C LYS A 214 38.40 32.68 -1.28
N ARG A 215 38.50 32.56 0.05
CA ARG A 215 38.61 31.25 0.73
C ARG A 215 37.39 30.36 0.47
N ALA A 216 36.19 30.95 0.46
CA ALA A 216 34.95 30.23 0.19
C ALA A 216 34.88 29.66 -1.24
N LEU A 217 35.37 30.39 -2.25
CA LEU A 217 35.44 29.89 -3.63
C LEU A 217 36.32 28.63 -3.74
N TYR A 218 37.51 28.66 -3.12
CA TYR A 218 38.35 27.46 -3.03
C TYR A 218 37.65 26.34 -2.26
N ALA A 219 36.98 26.66 -1.15
CA ALA A 219 36.27 25.68 -0.35
C ALA A 219 35.15 24.99 -1.14
N ALA A 220 34.34 25.74 -1.88
CA ALA A 220 33.25 25.20 -2.72
C ALA A 220 33.76 24.25 -3.80
N LEU A 221 34.86 24.58 -4.47
CA LEU A 221 35.40 23.77 -5.56
C LEU A 221 36.23 22.56 -5.07
N LEU A 222 36.83 22.67 -3.90
CA LEU A 222 37.69 21.63 -3.32
C LEU A 222 36.98 20.74 -2.30
N GLY A 223 35.78 21.10 -1.87
CA GLY A 223 35.03 20.39 -0.82
C GLY A 223 35.62 20.59 0.58
N LEU A 224 36.10 21.81 0.88
CA LEU A 224 36.64 22.17 2.19
C LEU A 224 35.57 22.85 3.04
N ASP A 225 35.82 22.94 4.35
CA ASP A 225 34.97 23.75 5.23
C ASP A 225 35.18 25.24 4.96
N SER A 226 34.09 26.00 5.11
CA SER A 226 34.04 27.43 4.85
C SER A 226 33.48 28.17 6.06
N ASN A 227 34.03 29.34 6.37
CA ASN A 227 33.47 30.23 7.40
C ASN A 227 32.14 30.86 6.97
N LEU A 228 31.76 30.71 5.68
CA LEU A 228 30.46 31.10 5.15
C LEU A 228 29.41 29.98 5.23
N SER A 229 29.72 28.88 5.91
CA SER A 229 28.75 27.82 6.26
C SER A 229 28.00 28.17 7.56
N ASP A 230 27.49 29.40 7.64
CA ASP A 230 26.85 30.01 8.81
C ASP A 230 25.36 29.67 8.96
N SER A 231 24.74 29.20 7.87
CA SER A 231 23.38 28.66 7.81
C SER A 231 23.39 27.19 7.37
N LEU A 232 22.29 26.48 7.67
CA LEU A 232 22.10 25.10 7.24
C LEU A 232 22.17 24.96 5.70
N GLU A 233 21.51 25.87 4.99
CA GLU A 233 21.44 25.91 3.54
C GLU A 233 22.82 26.15 2.92
N ASN A 234 23.62 27.05 3.51
CA ASN A 234 24.99 27.28 3.05
C ASN A 234 25.87 26.06 3.33
N TRP A 235 25.79 25.47 4.52
CA TRP A 235 26.53 24.26 4.87
C TRP A 235 26.22 23.12 3.89
N LEU A 236 24.93 22.85 3.64
CA LEU A 236 24.49 21.84 2.68
C LEU A 236 25.00 22.16 1.26
N TRP A 237 24.92 23.41 0.83
CA TRP A 237 25.38 23.80 -0.51
C TRP A 237 26.88 23.56 -0.67
N PHE A 238 27.73 23.93 0.31
CA PHE A 238 29.17 23.65 0.24
C PHE A 238 29.46 22.15 0.17
N LYS A 239 28.76 21.33 0.97
CA LYS A 239 28.95 19.88 1.00
C LYS A 239 28.47 19.19 -0.28
N LEU A 240 27.40 19.68 -0.92
CA LEU A 240 26.83 19.06 -2.12
C LEU A 240 27.42 19.61 -3.43
N TYR A 241 27.78 20.89 -3.49
CA TYR A 241 28.26 21.53 -4.72
C TYR A 241 29.56 20.90 -5.24
N THR A 242 30.50 20.58 -4.34
CA THR A 242 31.73 19.86 -4.71
C THR A 242 31.45 18.49 -5.34
N LEU A 243 30.40 17.80 -4.86
CA LEU A 243 29.96 16.50 -5.38
C LEU A 243 29.25 16.64 -6.72
N LYS A 244 28.53 17.76 -6.93
CA LYS A 244 27.92 18.09 -8.22
C LYS A 244 28.98 18.21 -9.30
N ILE A 245 30.11 18.87 -9.02
CA ILE A 245 31.15 19.13 -10.03
C ILE A 245 32.21 18.03 -10.11
N ASP A 246 32.38 17.18 -9.09
CA ASP A 246 33.34 16.06 -9.09
C ASP A 246 32.64 14.71 -9.25
N PRO A 247 32.75 14.04 -10.42
CA PRO A 247 32.10 12.76 -10.69
C PRO A 247 32.80 11.55 -10.04
N HIS A 248 34.07 11.65 -9.63
CA HIS A 248 34.83 10.53 -9.07
C HIS A 248 34.65 10.37 -7.56
N MET A 249 34.34 11.47 -6.87
CA MET A 249 34.19 11.48 -5.41
C MET A 249 32.74 11.34 -4.95
N SER A 250 31.76 11.30 -5.86
CA SER A 250 30.35 11.53 -5.51
C SER A 250 29.78 10.48 -4.54
N PRO A 251 29.91 9.15 -4.73
CA PRO A 251 29.20 8.19 -3.87
C PRO A 251 29.73 8.10 -2.43
N ILE A 252 31.06 8.04 -2.25
CA ILE A 252 31.68 7.87 -0.93
C ILE A 252 31.50 9.13 -0.08
N LEU A 253 31.79 10.30 -0.64
CA LEU A 253 31.60 11.55 0.08
C LEU A 253 30.13 11.88 0.30
N TYR A 254 29.24 11.49 -0.62
CA TYR A 254 27.81 11.64 -0.39
C TYR A 254 27.34 10.80 0.81
N ALA A 255 27.82 9.56 0.94
CA ALA A 255 27.56 8.74 2.12
C ALA A 255 28.13 9.37 3.41
N GLU A 256 29.27 10.05 3.33
CA GLU A 256 29.84 10.81 4.45
C GLU A 256 28.95 12.01 4.84
N VAL A 257 28.42 12.77 3.87
CA VAL A 257 27.43 13.83 4.14
C VAL A 257 26.19 13.27 4.82
N GLN A 258 25.69 12.11 4.35
CA GLN A 258 24.54 11.45 4.95
C GLN A 258 24.82 10.99 6.39
N LYS A 259 26.02 10.47 6.65
CA LYS A 259 26.48 10.11 8.00
C LYS A 259 26.53 11.33 8.91
N ASN A 260 27.13 12.43 8.46
CA ASN A 260 27.23 13.65 9.24
C ASN A 260 25.82 14.11 9.69
N VAL A 261 24.86 14.13 8.77
CA VAL A 261 23.48 14.55 9.06
C VAL A 261 22.78 13.60 10.03
N SER A 262 22.77 12.30 9.77
CA SER A 262 21.89 11.36 10.49
C SER A 262 22.50 10.70 11.72
N ILE A 263 23.82 10.62 11.80
CA ILE A 263 24.53 9.87 12.84
C ILE A 263 25.35 10.82 13.72
N ASP A 264 26.18 11.67 13.11
CA ASP A 264 27.10 12.51 13.88
C ASP A 264 26.39 13.71 14.51
N TYR A 265 25.42 14.32 13.81
CA TYR A 265 24.55 15.38 14.34
C TYR A 265 23.20 14.84 14.82
N GLY A 266 22.42 14.24 13.93
CA GLY A 266 21.13 13.62 14.24
C GLY A 266 20.11 14.57 14.88
N GLU A 267 19.09 13.97 15.49
CA GLU A 267 17.96 14.69 16.09
C GLU A 267 18.38 15.62 17.24
N SER A 268 19.35 15.22 18.05
CA SER A 268 19.81 16.00 19.21
C SER A 268 20.40 17.35 18.84
N TYR A 269 20.97 17.48 17.63
CA TYR A 269 21.51 18.73 17.11
C TYR A 269 20.43 19.57 16.42
N PHE A 270 19.74 18.98 15.44
CA PHE A 270 18.82 19.72 14.58
C PHE A 270 17.47 20.05 15.24
N MET A 271 17.12 19.34 16.32
CA MET A 271 15.88 19.51 17.06
C MET A 271 16.15 19.70 18.56
N ALA A 272 17.23 20.43 18.89
CA ALA A 272 17.60 20.73 20.26
C ALA A 272 16.48 21.49 21.03
N GLY A 273 15.69 22.30 20.32
CA GLY A 273 14.49 22.97 20.83
C GLY A 273 13.22 22.11 20.81
N GLY A 274 13.32 20.83 20.45
CA GLY A 274 12.22 19.87 20.42
C GLY A 274 11.50 19.79 19.06
N LYS A 275 10.31 19.16 19.06
CA LYS A 275 9.56 18.84 17.83
C LYS A 275 9.23 20.04 16.94
N ALA A 276 9.15 21.26 17.47
CA ALA A 276 8.88 22.46 16.68
C ALA A 276 9.98 22.77 15.63
N GLU A 277 11.20 22.27 15.86
CA GLU A 277 12.38 22.48 15.00
C GLU A 277 12.57 21.35 13.97
N PHE A 278 11.59 20.45 13.82
CA PHE A 278 11.67 19.30 12.91
C PHE A 278 12.08 19.67 11.47
N HIS A 279 11.69 20.87 11.01
CA HIS A 279 11.97 21.34 9.65
C HIS A 279 13.47 21.44 9.37
N TYR A 280 14.31 21.86 10.32
CA TYR A 280 15.76 21.88 10.11
C TYR A 280 16.31 20.48 9.85
N TYR A 281 15.86 19.50 10.63
CA TYR A 281 16.31 18.12 10.43
C TYR A 281 15.73 17.51 9.15
N PHE A 282 14.48 17.84 8.81
CA PHE A 282 13.85 17.44 7.56
C PHE A 282 14.65 17.97 6.37
N THR A 283 14.95 19.27 6.32
CA THR A 283 15.76 19.89 5.25
C THR A 283 17.11 19.20 5.09
N ALA A 284 17.81 18.95 6.21
CA ALA A 284 19.10 18.27 6.19
C ALA A 284 18.99 16.84 5.64
N LEU A 285 18.00 16.05 6.08
CA LEU A 285 17.78 14.68 5.63
C LEU A 285 17.33 14.64 4.16
N TRP A 286 16.37 15.48 3.78
CA TRP A 286 15.75 15.46 2.47
C TRP A 286 16.73 15.91 1.37
N LEU A 287 17.45 17.01 1.58
CA LEU A 287 18.43 17.52 0.62
C LEU A 287 19.70 16.66 0.54
N SER A 288 19.98 15.82 1.54
CA SER A 288 21.00 14.76 1.49
C SER A 288 20.45 13.40 1.05
N GLY A 289 19.20 13.35 0.57
CA GLY A 289 18.55 12.16 0.01
C GLY A 289 18.32 11.02 1.00
N GLN A 290 18.08 11.31 2.28
CA GLN A 290 17.75 10.35 3.33
C GLN A 290 16.25 10.30 3.57
N PHE A 291 15.50 9.97 2.52
CA PHE A 291 14.05 10.08 2.45
C PHE A 291 13.31 9.26 3.51
N GLU A 292 13.77 8.05 3.78
CA GLU A 292 13.14 7.13 4.73
C GLU A 292 13.16 7.71 6.15
N ARG A 293 14.30 8.31 6.56
CA ARG A 293 14.44 9.01 7.85
C ARG A 293 13.61 10.27 7.89
N ALA A 294 13.58 11.05 6.82
CA ALA A 294 12.79 12.29 6.74
C ALA A 294 11.27 12.03 6.86
N ILE A 295 10.78 10.97 6.23
CA ILE A 295 9.38 10.53 6.34
C ILE A 295 9.07 10.07 7.77
N LYS A 296 9.96 9.26 8.37
CA LYS A 296 9.81 8.81 9.76
C LYS A 296 9.79 9.99 10.73
N LEU A 297 10.64 11.01 10.50
CA LEU A 297 10.66 12.24 11.28
C LEU A 297 9.31 12.97 11.24
N LEU A 298 8.73 13.16 10.05
CA LEU A 298 7.40 13.79 9.93
C LEU A 298 6.34 13.00 10.69
N PHE A 299 6.37 11.67 10.60
CA PHE A 299 5.46 10.80 11.33
C PHE A 299 5.61 10.96 12.85
N ASP A 300 6.85 10.99 13.35
CA ASP A 300 7.14 11.13 14.79
C ASP A 300 6.83 12.52 15.34
N CYS A 301 6.84 13.53 14.47
CA CYS A 301 6.46 14.91 14.80
C CYS A 301 4.97 15.20 14.63
N ASP A 302 4.13 14.15 14.59
CA ASP A 302 2.67 14.26 14.51
C ASP A 302 2.16 14.89 13.19
N HIS A 303 3.00 14.92 12.14
CA HIS A 303 2.66 15.33 10.77
C HIS A 303 2.33 14.11 9.89
N VAL A 304 1.44 13.23 10.39
CA VAL A 304 1.15 11.92 9.79
C VAL A 304 0.64 12.02 8.35
N SER A 305 -0.30 12.95 8.09
CA SER A 305 -0.84 13.18 6.74
C SER A 305 0.29 13.54 5.76
N ASP A 306 1.16 14.47 6.13
CA ASP A 306 2.31 14.88 5.31
C ASP A 306 3.31 13.74 5.10
N ALA A 307 3.64 13.00 6.16
CA ALA A 307 4.53 11.83 6.09
C ALA A 307 4.02 10.80 5.07
N VAL A 308 2.72 10.49 5.11
CA VAL A 308 2.07 9.55 4.19
C VAL A 308 2.16 10.03 2.75
N HIS A 309 1.77 11.27 2.47
CA HIS A 309 1.67 11.76 1.09
C HIS A 309 3.06 12.05 0.48
N VAL A 310 4.02 12.50 1.29
CA VAL A 310 5.43 12.60 0.88
C VAL A 310 6.03 11.21 0.61
N ALA A 311 5.70 10.20 1.43
CA ALA A 311 6.11 8.82 1.19
C ALA A 311 5.52 8.24 -0.11
N ILE A 312 4.23 8.50 -0.38
CA ILE A 312 3.59 8.07 -1.63
C ILE A 312 4.28 8.72 -2.83
N LEU A 313 4.58 10.01 -2.77
CA LEU A 313 5.32 10.70 -3.83
C LEU A 313 6.70 10.06 -4.05
N ALA A 314 7.47 9.85 -2.99
CA ALA A 314 8.79 9.25 -3.08
C ALA A 314 8.75 7.80 -3.60
N TYR A 315 7.75 7.01 -3.18
CA TYR A 315 7.58 5.63 -3.61
C TYR A 315 7.19 5.51 -5.08
N GLU A 316 6.17 6.24 -5.53
CA GLU A 316 5.70 6.19 -6.92
C GLU A 316 6.73 6.73 -7.92
N MET A 317 7.63 7.61 -7.45
CA MET A 317 8.75 8.14 -8.24
C MET A 317 10.04 7.30 -8.12
N GLY A 318 10.03 6.25 -7.29
CA GLY A 318 11.12 5.29 -7.09
C GLY A 318 12.20 5.70 -6.08
N TYR A 319 12.11 6.90 -5.49
CA TYR A 319 13.13 7.41 -4.56
C TYR A 319 13.17 6.70 -3.20
N LEU A 320 12.08 6.02 -2.82
CA LEU A 320 11.93 5.39 -1.51
C LEU A 320 12.39 3.94 -1.52
N ARG A 321 13.36 3.57 -0.67
CA ARG A 321 13.68 2.16 -0.41
C ARG A 321 12.60 1.58 0.47
N ASN A 322 11.92 0.55 -0.01
CA ASN A 322 10.90 -0.14 0.75
C ASN A 322 11.43 -1.47 1.31
N THR A 323 11.06 -1.80 2.54
CA THR A 323 11.36 -3.14 3.10
C THR A 323 10.53 -4.21 2.41
N SER A 324 11.10 -5.40 2.22
CA SER A 324 10.36 -6.59 1.77
C SER A 324 9.54 -7.22 2.90
N ASP A 325 9.85 -6.91 4.16
CA ASP A 325 9.13 -7.40 5.33
C ASP A 325 8.05 -6.41 5.77
N ALA A 326 6.80 -6.71 5.42
CA ALA A 326 5.65 -5.91 5.83
C ALA A 326 5.40 -5.89 7.36
N ALA A 327 5.95 -6.84 8.13
CA ALA A 327 5.82 -6.88 9.58
C ALA A 327 6.86 -6.01 10.32
N ALA A 328 7.90 -5.57 9.63
CA ALA A 328 8.95 -4.74 10.20
C ALA A 328 8.43 -3.37 10.72
N GLU A 329 9.28 -2.66 11.46
CA GLU A 329 8.99 -1.30 11.90
C GLU A 329 8.85 -0.32 10.72
N THR A 330 8.29 0.87 10.97
CA THR A 330 8.09 1.90 9.93
C THR A 330 9.41 2.33 9.27
N LEU A 331 10.51 2.31 10.03
CA LEU A 331 11.86 2.56 9.55
C LEU A 331 12.74 1.37 9.93
N VAL A 332 13.41 0.78 8.95
CA VAL A 332 14.37 -0.31 9.13
C VAL A 332 15.75 0.20 8.77
N VAL A 333 16.68 0.18 9.73
CA VAL A 333 18.07 0.58 9.49
C VAL A 333 18.89 -0.63 9.07
N ASP A 334 19.69 -0.50 8.02
CA ASP A 334 20.59 -1.54 7.57
C ASP A 334 21.74 -1.70 8.59
N SER A 335 21.94 -2.94 9.07
CA SER A 335 22.95 -3.23 10.10
C SER A 335 24.39 -3.14 9.58
N ALA A 336 24.60 -3.31 8.27
CA ALA A 336 25.91 -3.19 7.65
C ALA A 336 26.24 -1.73 7.29
N GLN A 337 25.22 -0.90 7.03
CA GLN A 337 25.37 0.50 6.65
C GLN A 337 24.30 1.38 7.30
N MET A 338 24.61 1.97 8.45
CA MET A 338 23.66 2.75 9.26
C MET A 338 22.99 3.95 8.56
N THR A 339 23.61 4.48 7.48
CA THR A 339 23.01 5.54 6.65
C THR A 339 21.97 5.02 5.66
N LYS A 340 21.97 3.71 5.38
CA LYS A 340 21.00 3.05 4.52
C LYS A 340 19.81 2.61 5.35
N CYS A 341 18.63 3.07 4.98
CA CYS A 341 17.39 2.75 5.65
C CYS A 341 16.32 2.36 4.63
N TYR A 342 15.33 1.62 5.10
CA TYR A 342 14.15 1.20 4.34
C TYR A 342 12.91 1.69 5.08
N CYS A 343 11.96 2.25 4.35
CA CYS A 343 10.64 2.58 4.85
C CYS A 343 9.72 1.36 4.73
N ASN A 344 8.86 1.11 5.71
CA ASN A 344 7.75 0.17 5.56
C ASN A 344 6.50 0.93 5.15
N ILE A 345 6.36 1.16 3.84
CA ILE A 345 5.23 1.94 3.31
C ILE A 345 3.89 1.23 3.56
N ALA A 346 3.87 -0.11 3.55
CA ALA A 346 2.69 -0.89 3.87
C ALA A 346 2.19 -0.59 5.29
N ARG A 347 3.09 -0.63 6.29
CA ARG A 347 2.76 -0.28 7.67
C ARG A 347 2.31 1.17 7.80
N LEU A 348 2.97 2.10 7.11
CA LEU A 348 2.62 3.53 7.15
C LEU A 348 1.20 3.76 6.62
N LEU A 349 0.87 3.23 5.43
CA LEU A 349 -0.46 3.40 4.82
C LEU A 349 -1.56 2.66 5.58
N VAL A 350 -1.29 1.43 6.04
CA VAL A 350 -2.26 0.67 6.86
C VAL A 350 -2.51 1.39 8.19
N SER A 351 -1.49 1.95 8.82
CA SER A 351 -1.68 2.71 10.06
C SER A 351 -2.48 3.99 9.84
N TYR A 352 -2.28 4.69 8.73
CA TYR A 352 -3.02 5.90 8.39
C TYR A 352 -4.48 5.61 8.03
N THR A 353 -4.73 4.56 7.26
CA THR A 353 -6.09 4.18 6.83
C THR A 353 -6.95 3.63 7.95
N LYS A 354 -6.36 3.11 9.04
CA LYS A 354 -7.12 2.65 10.23
C LYS A 354 -8.09 3.67 10.79
N GLU A 355 -7.81 4.97 10.64
CA GLU A 355 -8.68 6.03 11.14
C GLU A 355 -10.02 6.08 10.40
N PHE A 356 -10.10 5.55 9.17
CA PHE A 356 -11.29 5.66 8.33
C PHE A 356 -11.64 4.40 7.53
N GLU A 357 -10.92 3.30 7.71
CA GLU A 357 -11.14 2.05 6.96
C GLU A 357 -12.53 1.43 7.18
N LEU A 358 -13.21 1.79 8.28
CA LEU A 358 -14.56 1.35 8.59
C LEU A 358 -15.64 2.32 8.08
N ASP A 359 -15.31 3.61 7.93
CA ASP A 359 -16.25 4.67 7.56
C ASP A 359 -16.27 4.92 6.04
N ASP A 360 -15.10 4.89 5.40
CA ASP A 360 -14.89 5.21 3.99
C ASP A 360 -13.92 4.19 3.37
N VAL A 361 -14.47 3.00 3.09
CA VAL A 361 -13.73 1.89 2.48
C VAL A 361 -13.20 2.29 1.10
N GLY A 362 -13.95 3.08 0.32
CA GLY A 362 -13.51 3.55 -0.99
C GLY A 362 -12.24 4.39 -0.91
N ARG A 363 -12.16 5.32 0.05
CA ARG A 363 -10.91 6.05 0.32
C ARG A 363 -9.80 5.13 0.82
N ALA A 364 -10.09 4.17 1.68
CA ALA A 364 -9.06 3.22 2.15
C ALA A 364 -8.48 2.38 0.99
N LEU A 365 -9.33 1.93 0.07
CA LEU A 365 -8.94 1.22 -1.15
C LEU A 365 -8.02 2.05 -2.05
N ASP A 366 -8.25 3.38 -2.15
CA ASP A 366 -7.35 4.26 -2.90
C ASP A 366 -5.90 4.12 -2.37
N TYR A 367 -5.70 4.17 -1.06
CA TYR A 367 -4.37 4.03 -0.46
C TYR A 367 -3.84 2.60 -0.53
N TRP A 368 -4.65 1.59 -0.24
CA TRP A 368 -4.20 0.20 -0.27
C TRP A 368 -3.84 -0.28 -1.67
N SER A 369 -4.48 0.27 -2.72
CA SER A 369 -4.17 -0.07 -4.12
C SER A 369 -2.73 0.28 -4.51
N LEU A 370 -2.11 1.27 -3.85
CA LEU A 370 -0.70 1.63 -4.03
C LEU A 370 0.25 0.54 -3.53
N LEU A 371 -0.21 -0.36 -2.66
CA LEU A 371 0.57 -1.46 -2.08
C LEU A 371 0.51 -2.75 -2.90
N LYS A 372 -0.25 -2.76 -4.02
CA LYS A 372 -0.40 -3.93 -4.88
C LYS A 372 0.97 -4.46 -5.33
N GLY A 373 1.19 -5.76 -5.13
CA GLY A 373 2.45 -6.44 -5.47
C GLY A 373 3.43 -6.55 -4.30
N LEU A 374 3.26 -5.76 -3.24
CA LEU A 374 4.01 -5.95 -2.00
C LEU A 374 3.52 -7.21 -1.30
N LYS A 375 4.46 -8.05 -0.88
CA LYS A 375 4.15 -9.32 -0.20
C LYS A 375 4.39 -9.20 1.29
N THR A 376 3.54 -9.86 2.07
CA THR A 376 3.77 -10.11 3.48
C THR A 376 4.85 -11.18 3.67
N PRO A 377 5.36 -11.39 4.91
CA PRO A 377 6.27 -12.50 5.21
C PRO A 377 5.70 -13.88 4.85
N SER A 378 4.38 -14.04 4.82
CA SER A 378 3.70 -15.27 4.38
C SER A 378 3.60 -15.42 2.85
N GLY A 379 4.08 -14.43 2.08
CA GLY A 379 4.03 -14.40 0.62
C GLY A 379 2.71 -13.88 0.04
N SER A 380 1.75 -13.49 0.88
CA SER A 380 0.44 -12.97 0.46
C SER A 380 0.52 -11.51 0.03
N ASP A 381 -0.29 -11.08 -0.93
CA ASP A 381 -0.32 -9.68 -1.33
C ASP A 381 -0.93 -8.79 -0.24
N VAL A 382 -0.28 -7.67 0.07
CA VAL A 382 -0.74 -6.74 1.10
C VAL A 382 -2.08 -6.12 0.71
N PHE A 383 -2.29 -5.82 -0.57
CA PHE A 383 -3.56 -5.26 -1.05
C PHE A 383 -4.70 -6.28 -0.90
N GLU A 384 -4.48 -7.53 -1.33
CA GLU A 384 -5.45 -8.62 -1.16
C GLU A 384 -5.83 -8.82 0.32
N MET A 385 -4.84 -8.82 1.21
CA MET A 385 -5.08 -8.95 2.65
C MET A 385 -5.86 -7.77 3.22
N ALA A 386 -5.60 -6.54 2.76
CA ALA A 386 -6.33 -5.36 3.19
C ALA A 386 -7.81 -5.42 2.73
N VAL A 387 -8.06 -5.85 1.49
CA VAL A 387 -9.43 -6.07 0.97
C VAL A 387 -10.16 -7.16 1.75
N SER A 388 -9.51 -8.30 1.99
CA SER A 388 -10.05 -9.40 2.81
C SER A 388 -10.44 -8.93 4.21
N ARG A 389 -9.55 -8.17 4.86
CA ARG A 389 -9.80 -7.53 6.14
C ARG A 389 -10.99 -6.56 6.10
N ALA A 390 -11.08 -5.71 5.08
CA ALA A 390 -12.15 -4.73 4.97
C ALA A 390 -13.52 -5.41 4.88
N VAL A 391 -13.64 -6.46 4.05
CA VAL A 391 -14.86 -7.26 3.95
C VAL A 391 -15.22 -7.90 5.28
N TYR A 392 -14.24 -8.49 5.97
CA TYR A 392 -14.46 -9.13 7.28
C TYR A 392 -14.98 -8.15 8.34
N LEU A 393 -14.40 -6.94 8.42
CA LEU A 393 -14.76 -5.97 9.46
C LEU A 393 -16.06 -5.23 9.18
N THR A 394 -16.33 -4.90 7.92
CA THR A 394 -17.47 -4.06 7.54
C THR A 394 -18.71 -4.88 7.21
N GLY A 395 -18.53 -6.12 6.78
CA GLY A 395 -19.61 -6.94 6.22
C GLY A 395 -20.10 -6.47 4.86
N GLN A 396 -19.45 -5.48 4.23
CA GLN A 396 -19.85 -4.85 2.97
C GLN A 396 -19.26 -5.61 1.76
N ALA A 397 -19.43 -6.93 1.72
CA ALA A 397 -18.88 -7.74 0.63
C ALA A 397 -19.41 -7.29 -0.74
N ASP A 398 -20.70 -7.02 -0.86
CA ASP A 398 -21.34 -6.65 -2.12
C ASP A 398 -20.87 -5.28 -2.63
N ASP A 399 -20.67 -4.29 -1.75
CA ASP A 399 -20.20 -2.95 -2.13
C ASP A 399 -18.72 -2.93 -2.50
N ILE A 400 -17.91 -3.80 -1.87
CA ILE A 400 -16.47 -3.87 -2.11
C ILE A 400 -16.16 -4.76 -3.32
N LEU A 401 -16.74 -5.96 -3.36
CA LEU A 401 -16.40 -7.04 -4.30
C LEU A 401 -17.47 -7.28 -5.35
N GLY A 402 -18.64 -6.66 -5.27
CA GLY A 402 -19.74 -6.84 -6.23
C GLY A 402 -20.69 -7.96 -5.85
N SER A 403 -21.81 -7.99 -6.55
CA SER A 403 -22.87 -8.98 -6.34
C SER A 403 -23.37 -9.53 -7.69
N PHE A 404 -24.15 -10.61 -7.67
CA PHE A 404 -24.76 -11.13 -8.90
C PHE A 404 -25.94 -10.26 -9.34
N GLY A 405 -25.90 -9.83 -10.59
CA GLY A 405 -27.01 -9.18 -11.26
C GLY A 405 -28.10 -10.16 -11.68
N PRO A 406 -29.27 -9.66 -12.14
CA PRO A 406 -30.38 -10.50 -12.59
C PRO A 406 -30.05 -11.38 -13.80
N ASP A 407 -29.01 -11.03 -14.56
CA ASP A 407 -28.50 -11.75 -15.72
C ASP A 407 -27.53 -12.89 -15.34
N GLY A 408 -27.28 -13.11 -14.05
CA GLY A 408 -26.34 -14.10 -13.55
C GLY A 408 -24.87 -13.68 -13.69
N LYS A 409 -24.60 -12.43 -14.11
CA LYS A 409 -23.24 -11.89 -14.18
C LYS A 409 -22.92 -11.07 -12.94
N ARG A 410 -21.64 -10.98 -12.62
CA ARG A 410 -21.17 -10.10 -11.54
C ARG A 410 -21.37 -8.63 -11.94
N THR A 411 -21.98 -7.87 -11.05
CA THR A 411 -22.05 -6.42 -11.11
C THR A 411 -20.74 -5.82 -10.56
N PRO A 412 -20.10 -4.88 -11.28
CA PRO A 412 -18.91 -4.19 -10.79
C PRO A 412 -19.16 -3.39 -9.50
N ALA A 413 -18.13 -3.24 -8.69
CA ALA A 413 -18.09 -2.62 -7.38
C ALA A 413 -16.79 -1.83 -7.18
N LEU A 414 -16.47 -1.43 -5.93
CA LEU A 414 -15.31 -0.59 -5.64
C LEU A 414 -13.99 -1.20 -6.13
N ILE A 415 -13.81 -2.53 -6.02
CA ILE A 415 -12.57 -3.19 -6.42
C ILE A 415 -12.26 -3.07 -7.92
N ASP A 416 -13.29 -2.91 -8.77
CA ASP A 416 -13.16 -2.80 -10.23
C ASP A 416 -12.54 -1.48 -10.66
N GLU A 417 -12.48 -0.45 -9.80
CA GLU A 417 -11.72 0.77 -10.09
C GLU A 417 -10.21 0.51 -10.17
N TYR A 418 -9.72 -0.58 -9.56
CA TYR A 418 -8.29 -0.87 -9.40
C TYR A 418 -7.81 -2.08 -10.22
N LEU A 419 -8.72 -2.96 -10.62
CA LEU A 419 -8.41 -4.23 -11.30
C LEU A 419 -9.30 -4.42 -12.53
N GLU A 420 -8.69 -4.92 -13.61
CA GLU A 420 -9.46 -5.36 -14.78
C GLU A 420 -10.15 -6.71 -14.53
N ASP A 421 -9.52 -7.59 -13.76
CA ASP A 421 -10.09 -8.85 -13.29
C ASP A 421 -9.84 -9.01 -11.78
N PRO A 422 -10.89 -8.91 -10.94
CA PRO A 422 -10.77 -9.08 -9.49
C PRO A 422 -10.90 -10.53 -9.01
N SER A 423 -11.04 -11.51 -9.91
CA SER A 423 -11.38 -12.91 -9.56
C SER A 423 -10.43 -13.54 -8.54
N ASP A 424 -9.12 -13.32 -8.67
CA ASP A 424 -8.11 -13.86 -7.75
C ASP A 424 -8.28 -13.30 -6.33
N ILE A 425 -8.53 -11.98 -6.22
CA ILE A 425 -8.76 -11.33 -4.93
C ILE A 425 -10.06 -11.84 -4.32
N ILE A 426 -11.15 -11.92 -5.09
CA ILE A 426 -12.44 -12.42 -4.60
C ILE A 426 -12.30 -13.87 -4.12
N CYS A 427 -11.55 -14.72 -4.84
CA CYS A 427 -11.26 -16.09 -4.44
C CYS A 427 -10.47 -16.15 -3.12
N ARG A 428 -9.51 -15.24 -2.93
CA ARG A 428 -8.77 -15.11 -1.67
C ARG A 428 -9.67 -14.71 -0.51
N VAL A 429 -10.54 -13.71 -0.70
CA VAL A 429 -11.51 -13.29 0.33
C VAL A 429 -12.49 -14.42 0.64
N ALA A 430 -12.94 -15.18 -0.37
CA ALA A 430 -13.80 -16.35 -0.18
C ALA A 430 -13.14 -17.38 0.74
N HIS A 431 -11.86 -17.69 0.49
CA HIS A 431 -11.09 -18.62 1.31
C HIS A 431 -10.91 -18.13 2.76
N ASP A 432 -10.56 -16.86 2.95
CA ASP A 432 -10.41 -16.31 4.31
C ASP A 432 -11.78 -16.26 5.04
N THR A 433 -12.88 -16.02 4.32
CA THR A 433 -14.26 -16.04 4.84
C THR A 433 -14.69 -17.46 5.26
N GLU A 434 -14.30 -18.47 4.47
CA GLU A 434 -14.50 -19.88 4.80
C GLU A 434 -13.77 -20.27 6.09
N LEU A 435 -12.48 -19.90 6.21
CA LEU A 435 -11.70 -20.12 7.44
C LEU A 435 -12.27 -19.36 8.64
N GLY A 436 -12.89 -18.20 8.39
CA GLY A 436 -13.64 -17.42 9.39
C GLY A 436 -14.95 -18.05 9.86
N GLY A 437 -15.41 -19.12 9.19
CA GLY A 437 -16.60 -19.88 9.56
C GLY A 437 -17.91 -19.38 8.94
N ASP A 438 -17.87 -18.43 8.00
CA ASP A 438 -19.07 -17.97 7.28
C ASP A 438 -19.18 -18.66 5.91
N ALA A 439 -19.58 -19.93 5.94
CA ALA A 439 -19.67 -20.74 4.73
C ALA A 439 -20.70 -20.20 3.71
N THR A 440 -21.81 -19.62 4.17
CA THR A 440 -22.83 -19.04 3.29
C THR A 440 -22.22 -17.91 2.45
N GLN A 441 -21.50 -16.98 3.09
CA GLN A 441 -20.84 -15.88 2.38
C GLN A 441 -19.68 -16.40 1.52
N ALA A 442 -18.89 -17.37 1.99
CA ALA A 442 -17.80 -17.94 1.22
C ALA A 442 -18.28 -18.58 -0.09
N VAL A 443 -19.40 -19.32 -0.09
CA VAL A 443 -20.00 -19.87 -1.32
C VAL A 443 -20.36 -18.76 -2.31
N ARG A 444 -21.00 -17.68 -1.84
CA ARG A 444 -21.34 -16.52 -2.69
C ARG A 444 -20.10 -15.89 -3.31
N LEU A 445 -19.04 -15.73 -2.52
CA LEU A 445 -17.77 -15.18 -3.01
C LEU A 445 -17.07 -16.12 -3.99
N TYR A 446 -17.06 -17.44 -3.76
CA TYR A 446 -16.50 -18.39 -4.72
C TYR A 446 -17.26 -18.40 -6.06
N MET A 447 -18.58 -18.24 -6.01
CA MET A 447 -19.38 -18.01 -7.21
C MET A 447 -18.95 -16.72 -7.92
N LEU A 448 -18.82 -15.60 -7.19
CA LEU A 448 -18.40 -14.30 -7.77
C LEU A 448 -16.99 -14.35 -8.37
N ALA A 449 -16.09 -15.15 -7.79
CA ALA A 449 -14.74 -15.40 -8.29
C ALA A 449 -14.70 -16.36 -9.49
N ASN A 450 -15.85 -16.82 -9.98
CA ASN A 450 -15.96 -17.81 -11.05
C ASN A 450 -15.21 -19.14 -10.74
N THR A 451 -15.30 -19.59 -9.48
CA THR A 451 -14.71 -20.86 -9.00
C THR A 451 -15.81 -21.84 -8.53
N PRO A 452 -16.71 -22.28 -9.44
CA PRO A 452 -17.92 -23.00 -9.08
C PRO A 452 -17.68 -24.34 -8.39
N LEU A 453 -16.54 -25.01 -8.64
CA LEU A 453 -16.21 -26.29 -8.00
C LEU A 453 -16.04 -26.14 -6.49
N LYS A 454 -15.28 -25.13 -6.04
CA LYS A 454 -15.09 -24.84 -4.60
C LYS A 454 -16.41 -24.48 -3.93
N ALA A 455 -17.23 -23.66 -4.61
CA ALA A 455 -18.56 -23.28 -4.12
C ALA A 455 -19.47 -24.51 -3.93
N ILE A 456 -19.52 -25.43 -4.90
CA ILE A 456 -20.32 -26.66 -4.81
C ILE A 456 -19.81 -27.58 -3.69
N GLU A 457 -18.50 -27.77 -3.60
CA GLU A 457 -17.89 -28.64 -2.59
C GLU A 457 -18.26 -28.17 -1.17
N LEU A 458 -18.11 -26.86 -0.93
CA LEU A 458 -18.47 -26.25 0.35
C LEU A 458 -19.98 -26.33 0.61
N LEU A 459 -20.81 -25.98 -0.38
CA LEU A 459 -22.26 -26.04 -0.27
C LEU A 459 -22.78 -27.47 0.00
N CYS A 460 -22.22 -28.48 -0.66
CA CYS A 460 -22.54 -29.89 -0.41
C CYS A 460 -22.14 -30.32 1.00
N SER A 461 -21.00 -29.82 1.50
CA SER A 461 -20.59 -30.09 2.89
C SER A 461 -21.57 -29.48 3.89
N GLU A 462 -21.93 -28.20 3.70
CA GLU A 462 -22.87 -27.49 4.57
C GLU A 462 -24.27 -28.11 4.54
N LEU A 463 -24.77 -28.54 3.38
CA LEU A 463 -26.05 -29.24 3.25
C LEU A 463 -26.02 -30.60 3.96
N SER A 464 -24.95 -31.39 3.79
CA SER A 464 -24.76 -32.65 4.52
C SER A 464 -24.82 -32.41 6.03
N ASP A 465 -24.06 -31.42 6.53
CA ASP A 465 -24.03 -31.11 7.95
C ASP A 465 -25.36 -30.53 8.47
N ALA A 466 -26.08 -29.74 7.67
CA ALA A 466 -27.41 -29.23 8.03
C ALA A 466 -28.45 -30.35 8.17
N ILE A 467 -28.41 -31.36 7.30
CA ILE A 467 -29.29 -32.54 7.37
C ILE A 467 -29.06 -33.33 8.66
N ARG A 468 -27.78 -33.55 9.03
CA ARG A 468 -27.39 -34.39 10.18
C ARG A 468 -27.48 -33.65 11.52
N VAL A 469 -27.10 -32.37 11.57
CA VAL A 469 -26.83 -31.65 12.82
C VAL A 469 -27.79 -30.47 13.03
N ASN A 470 -28.00 -29.62 12.02
CA ASN A 470 -28.72 -28.36 12.19
C ASN A 470 -29.71 -28.07 11.06
N ARG A 471 -30.91 -28.66 11.18
CA ARG A 471 -31.97 -28.54 10.17
C ARG A 471 -32.49 -27.11 9.97
N SER A 472 -32.28 -26.21 10.93
CA SER A 472 -32.74 -24.81 10.81
C SER A 472 -32.07 -24.06 9.66
N ARG A 473 -30.85 -24.45 9.25
CA ARG A 473 -30.11 -23.84 8.13
C ARG A 473 -30.50 -24.39 6.75
N MET A 474 -31.31 -25.45 6.68
CA MET A 474 -31.67 -26.10 5.41
C MET A 474 -32.36 -25.15 4.42
N ASN A 475 -33.27 -24.30 4.90
CA ASN A 475 -33.98 -23.35 4.03
C ASN A 475 -33.05 -22.28 3.44
N GLU A 476 -32.08 -21.81 4.22
CA GLU A 476 -31.07 -20.85 3.77
C GLU A 476 -30.16 -21.47 2.70
N LEU A 477 -29.66 -22.69 2.97
CA LEU A 477 -28.77 -23.41 2.05
C LEU A 477 -29.49 -23.87 0.78
N ARG A 478 -30.78 -24.23 0.85
CA ARG A 478 -31.59 -24.53 -0.34
C ARG A 478 -31.71 -23.31 -1.24
N ARG A 479 -32.02 -22.14 -0.68
CA ARG A 479 -32.06 -20.88 -1.46
C ARG A 479 -30.71 -20.57 -2.10
N LEU A 480 -29.62 -20.71 -1.34
CA LEU A 480 -28.27 -20.53 -1.86
C LEU A 480 -27.93 -21.52 -3.00
N ALA A 481 -28.41 -22.76 -2.92
CA ALA A 481 -28.25 -23.74 -3.98
C ALA A 481 -29.07 -23.41 -5.23
N GLU A 482 -30.29 -22.91 -5.07
CA GLU A 482 -31.13 -22.42 -6.18
C GLU A 482 -30.46 -21.23 -6.88
N ASP A 483 -29.92 -20.28 -6.10
CA ASP A 483 -29.15 -19.15 -6.61
C ASP A 483 -27.90 -19.65 -7.37
N PHE A 484 -27.19 -20.64 -6.82
CA PHE A 484 -26.03 -21.26 -7.46
C PHE A 484 -26.37 -21.87 -8.82
N VAL A 485 -27.40 -22.72 -8.87
CA VAL A 485 -27.82 -23.40 -10.11
C VAL A 485 -28.31 -22.38 -11.14
N THR A 486 -28.97 -21.31 -10.70
CA THR A 486 -29.47 -20.25 -11.58
C THR A 486 -28.33 -19.43 -12.19
N ALA A 487 -27.30 -19.11 -11.39
CA ALA A 487 -26.14 -18.34 -11.81
C ALA A 487 -25.18 -19.15 -12.72
N GLN A 488 -25.12 -20.47 -12.56
CA GLN A 488 -24.12 -21.32 -13.21
C GLN A 488 -24.74 -22.31 -14.21
N ARG A 489 -25.49 -21.79 -15.19
CA ARG A 489 -26.26 -22.60 -16.16
C ARG A 489 -25.40 -23.46 -17.09
N ASP A 490 -24.14 -23.08 -17.29
CA ASP A 490 -23.22 -23.75 -18.22
C ASP A 490 -22.46 -24.92 -17.57
N LEU A 491 -22.63 -25.16 -16.26
CA LEU A 491 -22.01 -26.30 -15.58
C LEU A 491 -22.63 -27.62 -16.03
N GLN A 492 -21.77 -28.64 -16.17
CA GLN A 492 -22.23 -29.99 -16.49
C GLN A 492 -23.10 -30.56 -15.36
N ALA A 493 -24.17 -31.27 -15.73
CA ALA A 493 -25.06 -31.94 -14.78
C ALA A 493 -24.33 -32.95 -13.87
N SER A 494 -23.22 -33.53 -14.33
CA SER A 494 -22.36 -34.40 -13.53
C SER A 494 -21.79 -33.70 -12.29
N VAL A 495 -21.42 -32.42 -12.41
CA VAL A 495 -20.86 -31.62 -11.31
C VAL A 495 -21.94 -31.26 -10.28
N LEU A 496 -23.17 -31.00 -10.75
CA LEU A 496 -24.32 -30.69 -9.90
C LEU A 496 -24.95 -31.93 -9.23
N SER A 497 -24.62 -33.13 -9.70
CA SER A 497 -25.30 -34.38 -9.30
C SER A 497 -25.38 -34.56 -7.77
N THR A 498 -24.26 -34.36 -7.06
CA THR A 498 -24.20 -34.50 -5.60
C THR A 498 -25.07 -33.45 -4.91
N LEU A 499 -25.05 -32.21 -5.39
CA LEU A 499 -25.86 -31.12 -4.85
C LEU A 499 -27.36 -31.42 -5.01
N CYS A 500 -27.78 -31.83 -6.22
CA CYS A 500 -29.18 -32.16 -6.50
C CYS A 500 -29.67 -33.30 -5.61
N ILE A 501 -28.88 -34.36 -5.44
CA ILE A 501 -29.25 -35.49 -4.57
C ILE A 501 -29.42 -35.01 -3.11
N LEU A 502 -28.52 -34.16 -2.60
CA LEU A 502 -28.64 -33.61 -1.25
C LEU A 502 -29.89 -32.74 -1.07
N LEU A 503 -30.24 -31.93 -2.08
CA LEU A 503 -31.47 -31.14 -2.06
C LEU A 503 -32.72 -32.02 -2.05
N ASP A 504 -32.76 -33.07 -2.86
CA ASP A 504 -33.86 -34.04 -2.92
C ASP A 504 -33.99 -34.84 -1.61
N VAL A 505 -32.87 -35.22 -0.99
CA VAL A 505 -32.86 -35.80 0.36
C VAL A 505 -33.46 -34.83 1.36
N GLY A 506 -33.13 -33.54 1.27
CA GLY A 506 -33.76 -32.49 2.07
C GLY A 506 -35.28 -32.43 1.86
N ILE A 507 -35.76 -32.43 0.61
CA ILE A 507 -37.21 -32.43 0.29
C ILE A 507 -37.88 -33.67 0.90
N LEU A 508 -37.24 -34.83 0.79
CA LEU A 508 -37.77 -36.08 1.31
C LEU A 508 -37.89 -36.04 2.84
N ILE A 509 -36.90 -35.47 3.53
CA ILE A 509 -36.96 -35.27 4.97
C ILE A 509 -38.09 -34.29 5.35
N ASP A 510 -38.25 -33.18 4.63
CA ASP A 510 -39.34 -32.21 4.86
C ASP A 510 -40.72 -32.90 4.73
N LEU A 511 -40.88 -33.78 3.73
CA LEU A 511 -42.11 -34.56 3.53
C LEU A 511 -42.37 -35.55 4.68
N CYS A 512 -41.31 -36.14 5.23
CA CYS A 512 -41.41 -37.04 6.39
C CYS A 512 -41.88 -36.27 7.63
N GLU A 513 -41.29 -35.10 7.89
CA GLU A 513 -41.65 -34.24 9.03
C GLU A 513 -43.06 -33.64 8.90
N ALA A 514 -43.50 -33.34 7.67
CA ALA A 514 -44.86 -32.89 7.38
C ALA A 514 -45.91 -34.01 7.47
N GLY A 515 -45.53 -35.25 7.76
CA GLY A 515 -46.45 -36.38 7.90
C GLY A 515 -47.13 -36.77 6.58
N GLN A 516 -46.42 -36.66 5.44
CA GLN A 516 -46.94 -37.02 4.11
C GLN A 516 -46.31 -38.34 3.60
N PRO A 517 -46.68 -39.50 4.18
CA PRO A 517 -45.97 -40.77 3.96
C PRO A 517 -46.05 -41.27 2.51
N ASP A 518 -47.18 -41.09 1.83
CA ASP A 518 -47.33 -41.51 0.42
C ASP A 518 -46.36 -40.78 -0.52
N LYS A 519 -46.21 -39.47 -0.32
CA LYS A 519 -45.28 -38.66 -1.13
C LYS A 519 -43.83 -38.96 -0.78
N ALA A 520 -43.53 -39.09 0.52
CA ALA A 520 -42.19 -39.46 0.98
C ALA A 520 -41.77 -40.82 0.40
N LEU A 521 -42.66 -41.82 0.42
CA LEU A 521 -42.41 -43.13 -0.16
C LEU A 521 -42.13 -43.06 -1.66
N SER A 522 -42.93 -42.27 -2.40
CA SER A 522 -42.75 -42.07 -3.85
C SER A 522 -41.39 -41.43 -4.17
N VAL A 523 -41.00 -40.38 -3.45
CA VAL A 523 -39.71 -39.70 -3.66
C VAL A 523 -38.55 -40.61 -3.25
N SER A 524 -38.67 -41.35 -2.15
CA SER A 524 -37.69 -42.36 -1.74
C SER A 524 -37.46 -43.43 -2.81
N GLN A 525 -38.53 -43.89 -3.47
CA GLN A 525 -38.46 -44.87 -4.54
C GLN A 525 -37.74 -44.33 -5.77
N GLN A 526 -37.93 -43.05 -6.10
CA GLN A 526 -37.24 -42.37 -7.22
C GLN A 526 -35.76 -42.17 -6.94
N LEU A 527 -35.39 -41.76 -5.72
CA LEU A 527 -34.00 -41.54 -5.33
C LEU A 527 -33.16 -42.81 -5.24
N ARG A 528 -33.78 -43.97 -4.99
CA ARG A 528 -33.11 -45.28 -4.91
C ARG A 528 -31.95 -45.36 -3.88
N LEU A 529 -31.91 -44.45 -2.91
CA LEU A 529 -30.89 -44.44 -1.85
C LEU A 529 -31.21 -45.37 -0.67
N VAL A 530 -32.51 -45.64 -0.45
CA VAL A 530 -33.03 -46.46 0.65
C VAL A 530 -34.06 -47.44 0.08
N PRO A 531 -33.95 -48.75 0.38
CA PRO A 531 -34.87 -49.75 -0.16
C PRO A 531 -36.30 -49.58 0.36
N VAL A 532 -37.26 -49.74 -0.56
CA VAL A 532 -38.69 -49.67 -0.26
C VAL A 532 -39.26 -51.04 0.14
N ASP A 533 -38.64 -52.12 -0.34
CA ASP A 533 -39.02 -53.51 -0.05
C ASP A 533 -37.75 -54.37 0.07
N MET A 534 -37.89 -55.57 0.64
CA MET A 534 -36.79 -56.49 1.00
C MET A 534 -36.01 -57.01 -0.21
N ASP A 535 -36.66 -57.10 -1.37
CA ASP A 535 -36.06 -57.53 -2.64
C ASP A 535 -35.04 -56.52 -3.19
N GLN A 536 -35.21 -55.24 -2.86
CA GLN A 536 -34.30 -54.16 -3.30
C GLN A 536 -33.03 -54.07 -2.45
N VAL A 537 -33.01 -54.64 -1.25
CA VAL A 537 -31.90 -54.49 -0.30
C VAL A 537 -30.56 -54.96 -0.89
N PRO A 538 -30.42 -56.16 -1.50
CA PRO A 538 -29.14 -56.61 -2.04
C PRO A 538 -28.62 -55.71 -3.17
N VAL A 539 -29.52 -55.18 -4.00
CA VAL A 539 -29.18 -54.32 -5.14
C VAL A 539 -28.65 -52.97 -4.65
N ILE A 540 -29.39 -52.30 -3.76
CA ILE A 540 -28.99 -50.98 -3.24
C ILE A 540 -27.72 -51.07 -2.39
N VAL A 541 -27.54 -52.15 -1.62
CA VAL A 541 -26.27 -52.41 -0.91
C VAL A 541 -25.10 -52.59 -1.89
N GLY A 542 -25.32 -53.31 -2.99
CA GLY A 542 -24.32 -53.50 -4.05
C GLY A 542 -23.93 -52.19 -4.73
N GLU A 543 -24.89 -51.30 -4.97
CA GLU A 543 -24.70 -49.99 -5.63
C GLU A 543 -24.19 -48.90 -4.68
N PHE A 544 -24.16 -49.13 -3.36
CA PHE A 544 -23.80 -48.13 -2.35
C PHE A 544 -22.45 -47.45 -2.57
N HIS A 545 -21.46 -48.17 -3.12
CA HIS A 545 -20.13 -47.64 -3.41
C HIS A 545 -20.12 -46.58 -4.53
N LEU A 546 -21.16 -46.55 -5.38
CA LEU A 546 -21.34 -45.55 -6.43
C LEU A 546 -21.93 -44.24 -5.89
N VAL A 547 -22.47 -44.24 -4.68
CA VAL A 547 -23.07 -43.06 -4.06
C VAL A 547 -21.99 -42.07 -3.59
N PRO A 548 -22.08 -40.77 -3.93
CA PRO A 548 -21.13 -39.76 -3.48
C PRO A 548 -20.95 -39.75 -1.96
N GLN A 549 -19.74 -39.50 -1.47
CA GLN A 549 -19.43 -39.55 -0.04
C GLN A 549 -20.36 -38.66 0.80
N LYS A 550 -20.59 -37.41 0.38
CA LYS A 550 -21.47 -36.47 1.08
C LYS A 550 -22.93 -36.95 1.16
N VAL A 551 -23.41 -37.69 0.15
CA VAL A 551 -24.74 -38.31 0.18
C VAL A 551 -24.75 -39.50 1.13
N ARG A 552 -23.70 -40.32 1.16
CA ARG A 552 -23.58 -41.44 2.10
C ARG A 552 -23.65 -41.01 3.56
N GLU A 553 -23.10 -39.85 3.88
CA GLU A 553 -23.12 -39.27 5.23
C GLU A 553 -24.54 -38.97 5.74
N VAL A 554 -25.50 -38.66 4.87
CA VAL A 554 -26.88 -38.30 5.27
C VAL A 554 -27.86 -39.48 5.25
N ILE A 555 -27.46 -40.63 4.67
CA ILE A 555 -28.31 -41.83 4.57
C ILE A 555 -28.82 -42.32 5.94
N PRO A 556 -28.01 -42.35 7.03
CA PRO A 556 -28.52 -42.77 8.33
C PRO A 556 -29.68 -41.92 8.85
N ASP A 557 -29.57 -40.59 8.74
CA ASP A 557 -30.61 -39.65 9.15
C ASP A 557 -31.85 -39.72 8.26
N LEU A 558 -31.65 -39.97 6.96
CA LEU A 558 -32.73 -40.22 6.01
C LEU A 558 -33.49 -41.50 6.37
N CYS A 559 -32.79 -42.61 6.61
CA CYS A 559 -33.37 -43.88 7.05
C CYS A 559 -34.21 -43.69 8.32
N LEU A 560 -33.70 -42.94 9.29
CA LEU A 560 -34.41 -42.65 10.53
C LEU A 560 -35.67 -41.81 10.29
N SER A 561 -35.59 -40.78 9.45
CA SER A 561 -36.71 -39.88 9.15
C SER A 561 -37.83 -40.62 8.39
N LEU A 562 -37.46 -41.40 7.37
CA LEU A 562 -38.38 -42.29 6.64
C LEU A 562 -39.04 -43.28 7.60
N MET A 563 -38.25 -43.96 8.41
CA MET A 563 -38.76 -44.98 9.33
C MET A 563 -39.74 -44.40 10.34
N LYS A 564 -39.45 -43.22 10.92
CA LYS A 564 -40.39 -42.51 11.79
C LYS A 564 -41.70 -42.20 11.07
N CYS A 565 -41.62 -41.59 9.88
CA CYS A 565 -42.81 -41.24 9.09
C CYS A 565 -43.69 -42.48 8.78
N MET A 566 -43.07 -43.60 8.40
CA MET A 566 -43.80 -44.85 8.12
C MET A 566 -44.40 -45.46 9.39
N VAL A 567 -43.68 -45.46 10.51
CA VAL A 567 -44.17 -45.98 11.80
C VAL A 567 -45.34 -45.15 12.31
N ASP A 568 -45.23 -43.83 12.27
CA ASP A 568 -46.30 -42.91 12.69
C ASP A 568 -47.55 -43.10 11.82
N ALA A 569 -47.37 -43.25 10.50
CA ALA A 569 -48.46 -43.55 9.57
C ALA A 569 -49.13 -44.90 9.88
N VAL A 570 -48.34 -45.93 10.22
CA VAL A 570 -48.85 -47.26 10.62
C VAL A 570 -49.64 -47.20 11.93
N GLN A 571 -49.16 -46.44 12.91
CA GLN A 571 -49.84 -46.29 14.21
C GLN A 571 -51.10 -45.43 14.15
N SER A 572 -51.20 -44.53 13.17
CA SER A 572 -52.34 -43.60 13.03
C SER A 572 -53.61 -44.21 12.42
N VAL A 573 -53.53 -45.41 11.81
CA VAL A 573 -54.64 -46.02 11.05
C VAL A 573 -54.90 -47.45 11.54
N SER A 574 -56.17 -47.82 11.75
CA SER A 574 -56.55 -49.16 12.24
C SER A 574 -56.21 -50.31 11.28
N ASN A 575 -56.07 -50.03 9.98
CA ASN A 575 -55.59 -50.97 8.95
C ASN A 575 -54.37 -50.35 8.25
N PRO A 576 -53.15 -50.60 8.75
CA PRO A 576 -51.96 -49.98 8.22
C PRO A 576 -51.65 -50.49 6.80
N PRO A 577 -51.31 -49.61 5.85
CA PRO A 577 -50.89 -50.02 4.52
C PRO A 577 -49.65 -50.92 4.57
N VAL A 578 -49.75 -52.12 3.99
CA VAL A 578 -48.67 -53.14 3.98
C VAL A 578 -47.34 -52.57 3.46
N LYS A 579 -47.39 -51.65 2.50
CA LYS A 579 -46.22 -50.97 1.92
C LYS A 579 -45.32 -50.28 2.95
N TYR A 580 -45.89 -49.68 4.01
CA TYR A 580 -45.12 -49.00 5.05
C TYR A 580 -44.38 -50.00 5.93
N ILE A 581 -45.04 -51.11 6.29
CA ILE A 581 -44.45 -52.20 7.08
C ILE A 581 -43.29 -52.86 6.32
N ARG A 582 -43.42 -53.03 4.99
CA ARG A 582 -42.34 -53.58 4.16
C ARG A 582 -41.12 -52.67 4.14
N GLN A 583 -41.31 -51.37 3.96
CA GLN A 583 -40.20 -50.41 3.97
C GLN A 583 -39.50 -50.37 5.33
N VAL A 584 -40.25 -50.39 6.44
CA VAL A 584 -39.68 -50.46 7.80
C VAL A 584 -38.74 -51.67 7.96
N LYS A 585 -39.15 -52.86 7.49
CA LYS A 585 -38.30 -54.06 7.54
C LYS A 585 -37.08 -53.91 6.62
N ALA A 586 -37.26 -53.40 5.42
CA ALA A 586 -36.19 -53.19 4.45
C ALA A 586 -35.10 -52.22 4.97
N ILE A 587 -35.49 -51.12 5.62
CA ILE A 587 -34.57 -50.13 6.21
C ILE A 587 -33.66 -50.77 7.26
N VAL A 588 -34.19 -51.62 8.15
CA VAL A 588 -33.37 -52.25 9.20
C VAL A 588 -32.36 -53.24 8.61
N VAL A 589 -32.80 -54.07 7.66
CA VAL A 589 -31.90 -55.03 7.00
C VAL A 589 -30.84 -54.29 6.18
N TYR A 590 -31.23 -53.20 5.51
CA TYR A 590 -30.29 -52.33 4.80
C TYR A 590 -29.24 -51.72 5.74
N ALA A 591 -29.66 -51.10 6.85
CA ALA A 591 -28.75 -50.50 7.82
C ALA A 591 -27.78 -51.51 8.45
N ALA A 592 -28.16 -52.79 8.53
CA ALA A 592 -27.33 -53.87 9.05
C ALA A 592 -26.36 -54.48 8.02
N THR A 593 -26.68 -54.37 6.72
CA THR A 593 -25.94 -55.05 5.64
C THR A 593 -25.06 -54.12 4.81
N VAL A 594 -25.39 -52.83 4.77
CA VAL A 594 -24.62 -51.83 4.03
C VAL A 594 -23.21 -51.69 4.63
N ASN A 595 -22.20 -51.57 3.76
CA ASN A 595 -20.81 -51.39 4.16
C ASN A 595 -20.54 -49.92 4.59
N TYR A 596 -21.31 -49.44 5.56
CA TYR A 596 -21.23 -48.11 6.14
C TYR A 596 -21.66 -48.15 7.60
N LYS A 597 -20.85 -47.56 8.49
CA LYS A 597 -21.11 -47.63 9.92
C LYS A 597 -22.15 -46.59 10.32
N PHE A 598 -23.38 -47.03 10.55
CA PHE A 598 -24.43 -46.17 11.11
C PHE A 598 -24.06 -45.70 12.53
N PRO A 599 -24.38 -44.46 12.90
CA PRO A 599 -24.23 -43.98 14.27
C PRO A 599 -25.03 -44.85 15.25
N GLN A 600 -24.44 -45.21 16.39
CA GLN A 600 -25.05 -46.13 17.37
C GLN A 600 -26.45 -45.68 17.80
N HIS A 601 -26.62 -44.39 18.07
CA HIS A 601 -27.92 -43.83 18.48
C HIS A 601 -29.00 -43.98 17.39
N ILE A 602 -28.63 -43.89 16.11
CA ILE A 602 -29.55 -44.12 14.99
C ILE A 602 -29.92 -45.59 14.93
N THR A 603 -28.94 -46.50 14.95
CA THR A 603 -29.19 -47.95 14.92
C THR A 603 -30.10 -48.41 16.05
N SER A 604 -29.85 -47.94 17.28
CA SER A 604 -30.73 -48.22 18.42
C SER A 604 -32.15 -47.69 18.22
N LYS A 605 -32.30 -46.50 17.62
CA LYS A 605 -33.61 -45.91 17.37
C LYS A 605 -34.37 -46.63 16.25
N LEU A 606 -33.68 -47.06 15.18
CA LEU A 606 -34.27 -47.88 14.12
C LEU A 606 -34.81 -49.20 14.68
N LEU A 607 -34.04 -49.91 15.53
CA LEU A 607 -34.51 -51.14 16.17
C LEU A 607 -35.70 -50.91 17.10
N GLN A 608 -35.69 -49.81 17.88
CA GLN A 608 -36.82 -49.43 18.75
C GLN A 608 -38.10 -49.17 17.93
N LEU A 609 -37.98 -48.43 16.83
CA LEU A 609 -39.09 -48.13 15.94
C LEU A 609 -39.63 -49.41 15.27
N GLN A 610 -38.76 -50.36 14.91
CA GLN A 610 -39.18 -51.62 14.29
C GLN A 610 -40.00 -52.47 15.25
N ALA A 611 -39.55 -52.56 16.50
CA ALA A 611 -40.26 -53.30 17.55
C ALA A 611 -41.67 -52.75 17.79
N SER A 612 -41.88 -51.44 17.61
CA SER A 612 -43.19 -50.81 17.79
C SER A 612 -44.22 -51.13 16.69
N VAL A 613 -43.79 -51.70 15.56
CA VAL A 613 -44.64 -52.12 14.43
C VAL A 613 -44.77 -53.65 14.34
N ALA A 614 -43.98 -54.40 15.11
CA ALA A 614 -43.95 -55.86 15.10
C ALA A 614 -45.02 -56.52 16.00
N VAL A 615 -46.06 -55.77 16.40
CA VAL A 615 -47.19 -56.23 17.22
C VAL A 615 -48.45 -56.38 16.37
#